data_AF-A0A935NSN3-F1
#
_entry.id   AF-A0A935NSN3-F1
#
_cell.length_a   1.000
_cell.length_b   1.000
_cell.length_c   1.000
_cell.angle_alpha   90.00
_cell.angle_beta   90.00
_cell.angle_gamma   90.00
#
_symmetry.space_group_name_H-M   'P 1'
#
loop_
_entity.id
_entity.type
_entity.pdbx_description
1 polymer ?
#
loop_
_entity_poly.entity_id
_entity_poly.type
_entity_poly.pdbx_seq_one_letter_code
_entity_poly.pdbx_strand_id
1 'polypeptide(L)'
;MIELPTPRAGVPAASPAPTPAARAAFHVDEEQFAHDLSLMLRSGLSLIEALRTLSEQGAGSAAAPVRELLQLLQRGESLSRAMQATGAFGVPLLACAKASELTGDLGDSLQRFAANAARIRVLRSRLVSACVYPALLIGVTFVVVLFLLVYVVPRFALVLDNAAQDIAPLSRALIHLGKAMHEVQLPIWLTLAAAVAALAWMLWRQARAGQLAGWVLQQTVRLPWMRPYVRSFGLSQLARSGAMLIRSGVPALKALAMCRELVAPSDQPRLDRALAAASTGTPLAQSLHDAGLLDTLAWRVLRVAEETGQLHAALDRVADVHDALLERGLERLGRLIEPILMLTIGVVVGGIVVLMYVPIFQMASSIR
;
A
#
# COMPACT_ATOMS: atom_id res chain seq x y z
N MET A 1 57.58 3.15 43.65
CA MET A 1 56.67 4.12 43.01
C MET A 1 56.47 3.66 41.58
N ILE A 2 55.33 3.03 41.31
CA ILE A 2 54.99 2.49 39.99
C ILE A 2 54.17 3.56 39.27
N GLU A 3 54.71 4.12 38.20
CA GLU A 3 54.00 5.07 37.33
C GLU A 3 52.88 4.33 36.57
N LEU A 4 51.65 4.82 36.71
CA LEU A 4 50.51 4.37 35.92
C LEU A 4 50.50 5.11 34.57
N PRO A 5 50.31 4.43 33.43
CA PRO A 5 50.16 5.09 32.14
C PRO A 5 48.80 5.79 32.01
N THR A 6 48.84 6.99 31.43
CA THR A 6 47.68 7.84 31.14
C THR A 6 46.70 7.20 30.16
N PRO A 7 45.38 7.45 30.27
CA PRO A 7 44.39 6.90 29.37
C PRO A 7 44.50 7.54 27.98
N ARG A 8 44.60 6.70 26.94
CA ARG A 8 44.63 7.11 25.53
C ARG A 8 43.34 7.85 25.16
N ALA A 9 43.53 8.91 24.38
CA ALA A 9 42.51 9.76 23.79
C ALA A 9 41.41 8.95 23.06
N GLY A 10 40.19 9.45 23.19
CA GLY A 10 38.95 8.75 22.91
C GLY A 10 38.79 8.24 21.48
N VAL A 11 38.15 7.07 21.41
CA VAL A 11 37.43 6.58 20.24
C VAL A 11 36.40 7.65 19.84
N PRO A 12 36.34 8.13 18.58
CA PRO A 12 35.26 9.01 18.16
C PRO A 12 33.94 8.26 18.34
N ALA A 13 33.05 8.84 19.16
CA ALA A 13 31.73 8.31 19.42
C ALA A 13 31.01 8.02 18.09
N ALA A 14 30.47 6.81 17.95
CA ALA A 14 29.63 6.43 16.83
C ALA A 14 28.56 7.52 16.62
N SER A 15 28.48 8.06 15.41
CA SER A 15 27.48 9.06 15.08
C SER A 15 26.08 8.53 15.46
N PRO A 16 25.23 9.35 16.10
CA PRO A 16 23.91 8.90 16.52
C PRO A 16 23.12 8.45 15.29
N ALA A 17 22.49 7.28 15.41
CA ALA A 17 21.64 6.74 14.35
C ALA A 17 20.58 7.80 13.96
N PRO A 18 20.36 8.05 12.66
CA PRO A 18 19.43 9.07 12.21
C PRO A 18 18.02 8.80 12.73
N THR A 19 17.34 9.85 13.15
CA THR A 19 15.96 9.80 13.68
C THR A 19 14.97 9.29 12.63
N PRO A 20 13.85 8.67 13.04
CA PRO A 20 12.84 8.13 12.13
C PRO A 20 12.29 9.14 11.10
N ALA A 21 12.33 10.44 11.41
CA ALA A 21 11.92 11.51 10.50
C ALA A 21 12.90 11.76 9.35
N ALA A 22 14.21 11.49 9.53
CA ALA A 22 15.22 11.61 8.47
C ALA A 22 15.17 10.42 7.49
N ARG A 23 14.72 9.24 7.95
CA ARG A 23 14.50 8.04 7.12
C ARG A 23 13.41 8.22 6.07
N ALA A 24 12.47 9.15 6.27
CA ALA A 24 11.33 9.35 5.38
C ALA A 24 11.61 10.29 4.18
N ALA A 25 12.76 10.97 4.15
CA ALA A 25 13.05 12.01 3.16
C ALA A 25 13.82 11.53 1.91
N PHE A 26 14.33 10.30 1.91
CA PHE A 26 15.18 9.74 0.87
C PHE A 26 14.60 8.44 0.33
N HIS A 27 13.61 8.53 -0.55
CA HIS A 27 13.12 7.37 -1.29
C HIS A 27 13.98 7.14 -2.53
N VAL A 28 14.80 6.10 -2.50
CA VAL A 28 15.42 5.55 -3.71
C VAL A 28 14.34 4.78 -4.47
N ASP A 29 14.28 4.94 -5.80
CA ASP A 29 13.52 4.03 -6.63
C ASP A 29 14.25 2.67 -6.64
N GLU A 30 13.85 1.80 -5.71
CA GLU A 30 14.49 0.49 -5.52
C GLU A 30 14.42 -0.40 -6.76
N GLU A 31 13.35 -0.26 -7.57
CA GLU A 31 13.21 -1.03 -8.81
C GLU A 31 14.30 -0.63 -9.79
N GLN A 32 14.40 0.67 -10.07
CA GLN A 32 15.39 1.20 -11.02
C GLN A 32 16.82 0.96 -10.52
N PHE A 33 17.07 1.22 -9.23
CA PHE A 33 18.37 0.98 -8.60
C PHE A 33 18.81 -0.48 -8.76
N ALA A 34 17.93 -1.44 -8.44
CA ALA A 34 18.27 -2.86 -8.55
C ALA A 34 18.43 -3.30 -10.01
N HIS A 35 17.63 -2.75 -10.93
CA HIS A 35 17.75 -3.04 -12.37
C HIS A 35 19.09 -2.59 -12.93
N ASP A 36 19.45 -1.32 -12.72
CA ASP A 36 20.68 -0.74 -13.26
C ASP A 36 21.93 -1.34 -12.62
N LEU A 37 21.89 -1.57 -11.31
CA LEU A 37 22.99 -2.24 -10.61
C LEU A 37 23.17 -3.69 -11.08
N SER A 38 22.08 -4.43 -11.28
CA SER A 38 22.11 -5.77 -11.84
C SER A 38 22.72 -5.78 -13.26
N LEU A 39 22.29 -4.85 -14.11
CA LEU A 39 22.80 -4.73 -15.48
C LEU A 39 24.31 -4.51 -15.50
N MET A 40 24.81 -3.57 -14.69
CA MET A 40 26.24 -3.27 -14.60
C MET A 40 27.06 -4.44 -14.04
N LEU A 41 26.61 -5.07 -12.95
CA LEU A 41 27.30 -6.22 -12.36
C LEU A 41 27.36 -7.40 -13.33
N ARG A 42 26.26 -7.70 -14.03
CA ARG A 42 26.20 -8.78 -15.04
C ARG A 42 27.00 -8.44 -16.31
N SER A 43 27.27 -7.16 -16.55
CA SER A 43 28.16 -6.69 -17.62
C SER A 43 29.64 -6.71 -17.21
N GLY A 44 29.97 -7.14 -15.99
CA GLY A 44 31.33 -7.30 -15.50
C GLY A 44 31.91 -6.11 -14.76
N LEU A 45 31.14 -5.05 -14.49
CA LEU A 45 31.60 -3.94 -13.65
C LEU A 45 31.70 -4.40 -12.19
N SER A 46 32.69 -3.89 -11.46
CA SER A 46 32.76 -4.11 -10.03
C SER A 46 31.63 -3.38 -9.29
N LEU A 47 31.22 -3.87 -8.11
CA LEU A 47 30.19 -3.23 -7.29
C LEU A 47 30.51 -1.76 -6.99
N ILE A 48 31.78 -1.44 -6.71
CA ILE A 48 32.22 -0.08 -6.41
C ILE A 48 32.10 0.82 -7.64
N GLU A 49 32.47 0.34 -8.82
CA GLU A 49 32.31 1.10 -10.08
C GLU A 49 30.84 1.32 -10.41
N ALA A 50 30.03 0.27 -10.35
CA ALA A 50 28.60 0.37 -10.64
C ALA A 50 27.89 1.35 -9.70
N LEU A 51 28.16 1.29 -8.39
CA LEU A 51 27.62 2.25 -7.41
C LEU A 51 28.13 3.68 -7.63
N ARG A 52 29.38 3.85 -8.06
CA ARG A 52 29.92 5.17 -8.42
C ARG A 52 29.16 5.75 -9.62
N THR A 53 28.98 4.96 -10.67
CA THR A 53 28.19 5.35 -11.85
C THR A 53 26.76 5.73 -11.46
N LEU A 54 26.09 4.94 -10.62
CA LEU A 54 24.75 5.28 -10.12
C LEU A 54 24.72 6.58 -9.30
N SER A 55 25.76 6.82 -8.50
CA SER A 55 25.87 8.04 -7.68
C SER A 55 26.12 9.31 -8.52
N GLU A 56 26.68 9.15 -9.72
CA GLU A 56 26.96 10.23 -10.68
C GLU A 56 25.77 10.48 -11.61
N GLN A 57 25.03 9.43 -11.99
CA GLN A 57 23.83 9.52 -12.82
C GLN A 57 22.61 10.09 -12.08
N GLY A 58 22.52 9.90 -10.76
CA GLY A 58 21.37 10.33 -9.97
C GLY A 58 21.25 11.86 -9.86
N ALA A 59 20.19 12.44 -10.44
CA ALA A 59 19.75 13.81 -10.13
C ALA A 59 18.79 13.79 -8.93
N GLY A 60 19.05 14.61 -7.90
CA GLY A 60 18.12 14.83 -6.77
C GLY A 60 18.36 13.95 -5.52
N SER A 61 17.29 13.59 -4.80
CA SER A 61 17.39 12.96 -3.46
C SER A 61 17.93 11.52 -3.47
N ALA A 62 17.84 10.78 -4.57
CA ALA A 62 18.31 9.39 -4.64
C ALA A 62 19.85 9.25 -4.68
N ALA A 63 20.59 10.31 -5.02
CA ALA A 63 22.05 10.26 -5.11
C ALA A 63 22.75 10.23 -3.74
N ALA A 64 22.15 10.85 -2.71
CA ALA A 64 22.75 10.92 -1.38
C ALA A 64 22.85 9.54 -0.70
N PRO A 65 21.80 8.70 -0.66
CA PRO A 65 21.89 7.35 -0.10
C PRO A 65 22.88 6.45 -0.81
N VAL A 66 22.96 6.52 -2.14
CA VAL A 66 23.90 5.70 -2.94
C VAL A 66 25.35 6.13 -2.67
N ARG A 67 25.59 7.44 -2.49
CA ARG A 67 26.91 7.96 -2.14
C ARG A 67 27.34 7.56 -0.73
N GLU A 68 26.41 7.57 0.23
CA GLU A 68 26.66 7.07 1.59
C GLU A 68 26.96 5.56 1.59
N LEU A 69 26.17 4.78 0.84
CA LEU A 69 26.40 3.35 0.63
C LEU A 69 27.81 3.07 0.07
N LEU A 70 28.22 3.82 -0.95
CA LEU A 70 29.54 3.72 -1.56
C LEU A 70 30.67 4.02 -0.55
N GLN A 71 30.51 5.06 0.28
CA GLN A 71 31.51 5.40 1.31
C GLN A 71 31.64 4.30 2.38
N LEU A 72 30.53 3.71 2.82
CA LEU A 72 30.54 2.62 3.80
C LEU A 72 31.22 1.36 3.23
N LEU A 73 30.92 1.00 1.98
CA LEU A 73 31.59 -0.10 1.28
C LEU A 73 33.10 0.15 1.12
N GLN A 74 33.51 1.38 0.78
CA GLN A 74 34.92 1.76 0.69
C GLN A 74 35.65 1.68 2.04
N ARG A 75 34.93 1.80 3.16
CA ARG A 75 35.46 1.59 4.52
C ARG A 75 35.51 0.12 4.93
N GLY A 76 35.08 -0.79 4.06
CA GLY A 76 35.11 -2.24 4.30
C GLY A 76 33.87 -2.81 4.99
N GLU A 77 32.79 -2.02 5.14
CA GLU A 77 31.50 -2.58 5.60
C GLU A 77 30.92 -3.52 4.55
N SER A 78 30.14 -4.51 5.00
CA SER A 78 29.40 -5.38 4.09
C SER A 78 28.25 -4.59 3.44
N LEU A 79 27.89 -4.92 2.19
CA LEU A 79 26.77 -4.33 1.46
C LEU A 79 25.48 -4.31 2.27
N SER A 80 25.10 -5.42 2.90
CA SER A 80 23.85 -5.53 3.66
C SER A 80 23.82 -4.63 4.89
N ARG A 81 24.95 -4.50 5.61
CA ARG A 81 25.07 -3.56 6.74
C ARG A 81 25.06 -2.12 6.27
N ALA A 82 25.78 -1.83 5.18
CA ALA A 82 25.83 -0.49 4.63
C ALA A 82 24.44 -0.02 4.13
N MET A 83 23.70 -0.90 3.44
CA MET A 83 22.30 -0.62 3.05
C MET A 83 21.40 -0.42 4.27
N GLN A 84 21.57 -1.22 5.33
CA GLN A 84 20.82 -1.06 6.57
C GLN A 84 21.11 0.27 7.28
N ALA A 85 22.37 0.72 7.29
CA ALA A 85 22.79 1.97 7.92
C ALA A 85 22.18 3.20 7.23
N THR A 86 22.16 3.21 5.90
CA THR A 86 21.54 4.32 5.13
C THR A 86 20.03 4.47 5.42
N GLY A 87 19.35 3.38 5.77
CA GLY A 87 17.92 3.37 6.06
C GLY A 87 17.01 3.77 4.89
N ALA A 88 17.56 3.86 3.67
CA ALA A 88 16.87 4.30 2.46
C ALA A 88 16.30 3.14 1.62
N PHE A 89 16.66 1.90 1.97
CA PHE A 89 16.27 0.69 1.24
C PHE A 89 15.34 -0.18 2.07
N GLY A 90 14.36 -0.78 1.41
CA GLY A 90 13.37 -1.66 1.99
C GLY A 90 13.91 -3.03 2.37
N VAL A 91 13.17 -3.70 3.26
CA VAL A 91 13.48 -5.03 3.80
C VAL A 91 13.73 -6.09 2.70
N PRO A 92 12.93 -6.19 1.61
CA PRO A 92 13.19 -7.24 0.62
C PRO A 92 14.50 -7.03 -0.14
N LEU A 93 14.88 -5.78 -0.44
CA LEU A 93 16.16 -5.50 -1.10
C LEU A 93 17.36 -5.76 -0.16
N LEU A 94 17.26 -5.37 1.11
CA LEU A 94 18.25 -5.71 2.14
C LEU A 94 18.44 -7.23 2.27
N ALA A 95 17.34 -7.99 2.28
CA ALA A 95 17.38 -9.44 2.37
C ALA A 95 18.09 -10.05 1.15
N CYS A 96 17.83 -9.53 -0.06
CA CYS A 96 18.52 -9.93 -1.29
C CYS A 96 20.03 -9.64 -1.20
N ALA A 97 20.41 -8.43 -0.77
CA ALA A 97 21.82 -8.07 -0.59
C ALA A 97 22.53 -9.01 0.41
N LYS A 98 21.90 -9.25 1.56
CA LYS A 98 22.44 -10.14 2.61
C LYS A 98 22.60 -11.59 2.15
N ALA A 99 21.65 -12.11 1.37
CA ALA A 99 21.78 -13.45 0.79
C ALA A 99 22.89 -13.51 -0.26
N SER A 100 22.99 -12.47 -1.09
CA SER A 100 23.98 -12.38 -2.17
C SER A 100 25.41 -12.22 -1.67
N GLU A 101 25.62 -11.61 -0.50
CA GLU A 101 26.93 -11.57 0.16
C GLU A 101 27.47 -12.97 0.49
N LEU A 102 26.58 -13.91 0.81
CA LEU A 102 26.96 -15.28 1.16
C LEU A 102 27.22 -16.14 -0.08
N THR A 103 26.52 -15.87 -1.18
CA THR A 103 26.59 -16.68 -2.41
C THR A 103 27.42 -16.08 -3.54
N GLY A 104 27.75 -14.80 -3.48
CA GLY A 104 28.43 -14.07 -4.55
C GLY A 104 27.54 -13.74 -5.76
N ASP A 105 26.25 -14.12 -5.75
CA ASP A 105 25.32 -13.94 -6.87
C ASP A 105 24.45 -12.67 -6.73
N LEU A 106 25.11 -11.51 -6.58
CA LEU A 106 24.41 -10.24 -6.41
C LEU A 106 23.69 -9.79 -7.69
N GLY A 107 24.33 -10.00 -8.85
CA GLY A 107 23.79 -9.62 -10.16
C GLY A 107 22.43 -10.25 -10.46
N ASP A 108 22.32 -11.58 -10.37
CA ASP A 108 21.06 -12.25 -10.67
C ASP A 108 20.03 -12.08 -9.53
N SER A 109 20.47 -11.96 -8.27
CA SER A 109 19.56 -11.67 -7.15
C SER A 109 18.89 -10.30 -7.30
N LEU A 110 19.64 -9.27 -7.70
CA LEU A 110 19.09 -7.95 -8.00
C LEU A 110 18.16 -7.98 -9.22
N GLN A 111 18.48 -8.78 -10.25
CA GLN A 111 17.58 -8.97 -11.41
C GLN A 111 16.23 -9.54 -10.98
N ARG A 112 16.25 -10.58 -10.13
CA ARG A 112 15.04 -11.21 -9.58
C ARG A 112 14.23 -10.22 -8.74
N PHE A 113 14.91 -9.42 -7.92
CA PHE A 113 14.27 -8.35 -7.15
C PHE A 113 13.61 -7.31 -8.07
N ALA A 114 14.33 -6.80 -9.07
CA ALA A 114 13.81 -5.82 -10.02
C ALA A 114 12.58 -6.34 -10.77
N ALA A 115 12.61 -7.61 -11.20
CA ALA A 115 11.47 -8.26 -11.84
C ALA A 115 10.25 -8.35 -10.90
N ASN A 116 10.46 -8.61 -9.61
CA ASN A 116 9.38 -8.58 -8.61
C ASN A 116 8.85 -7.16 -8.38
N ALA A 117 9.75 -6.18 -8.20
CA ALA A 117 9.39 -4.79 -8.01
C ALA A 117 8.56 -4.23 -9.19
N ALA A 118 8.94 -4.56 -10.42
CA ALA A 118 8.19 -4.22 -11.63
C ALA A 118 6.77 -4.80 -11.62
N ARG A 119 6.59 -6.06 -11.19
CA ARG A 119 5.26 -6.69 -11.05
C ARG A 119 4.41 -5.98 -10.00
N ILE A 120 4.99 -5.64 -8.85
CA ILE A 120 4.31 -4.88 -7.81
C ILE A 120 3.88 -3.51 -8.32
N ARG A 121 4.74 -2.83 -9.10
CA ARG A 121 4.42 -1.55 -9.73
C ARG A 121 3.24 -1.67 -10.70
N VAL A 122 3.20 -2.72 -11.52
CA VAL A 122 2.07 -2.99 -12.43
C VAL A 122 0.78 -3.29 -11.65
N LEU A 123 0.85 -4.09 -10.58
CA LEU A 123 -0.30 -4.33 -9.70
C LEU A 123 -0.81 -3.03 -9.06
N ARG A 124 0.11 -2.19 -8.58
CA ARG A 124 -0.20 -0.89 -8.00
C ARG A 124 -0.82 0.07 -9.03
N SER A 125 -0.30 0.11 -10.25
CA SER A 125 -0.87 0.98 -11.29
C SER A 125 -2.29 0.53 -11.64
N ARG A 126 -2.54 -0.77 -11.78
CA ARG A 126 -3.89 -1.33 -11.98
C ARG A 126 -4.83 -0.98 -10.83
N LEU A 127 -4.38 -1.11 -9.58
CA LEU A 127 -5.13 -0.69 -8.38
C LEU A 127 -5.51 0.78 -8.44
N VAL A 128 -4.55 1.66 -8.74
CA VAL A 128 -4.80 3.10 -8.84
C VAL A 128 -5.78 3.40 -9.97
N SER A 129 -5.56 2.84 -11.16
CA SER A 129 -6.47 3.00 -12.30
C SER A 129 -7.90 2.55 -12.00
N ALA A 130 -8.07 1.43 -11.30
CA ALA A 130 -9.39 0.94 -10.90
C ALA A 130 -10.12 1.87 -9.90
N CYS A 131 -9.38 2.65 -9.10
CA CYS A 131 -9.93 3.60 -8.15
C CYS A 131 -10.24 4.98 -8.75
N VAL A 132 -9.57 5.38 -9.84
CA VAL A 132 -9.75 6.70 -10.47
C VAL A 132 -11.18 6.91 -10.95
N TYR A 133 -11.76 5.93 -11.66
CA TYR A 133 -13.12 6.06 -12.20
C TYR A 133 -14.20 6.17 -11.11
N PRO A 134 -14.25 5.29 -10.08
CA PRO A 134 -15.16 5.45 -8.94
C PRO A 134 -15.00 6.79 -8.22
N ALA A 135 -13.76 7.26 -8.01
CA ALA A 135 -13.51 8.54 -7.35
C ALA A 135 -14.05 9.72 -8.16
N LEU A 136 -13.87 9.71 -9.48
CA LEU A 136 -14.43 10.71 -10.38
C LEU A 136 -15.97 10.73 -10.30
N LEU A 137 -16.60 9.55 -10.41
CA LEU A 137 -18.06 9.43 -10.42
C LEU A 137 -18.69 9.86 -9.09
N ILE A 138 -18.09 9.46 -7.96
CA ILE A 138 -18.50 9.91 -6.62
C ILE A 138 -18.34 11.43 -6.50
N GLY A 139 -17.22 11.99 -6.98
CA GLY A 139 -16.98 13.42 -6.95
C GLY A 139 -18.03 14.21 -7.74
N VAL A 140 -18.31 13.82 -8.99
CA VAL A 140 -19.34 14.45 -9.82
C VAL A 140 -20.72 14.32 -9.18
N THR A 141 -21.08 13.12 -8.71
CA THR A 141 -22.35 12.87 -8.02
C THR A 141 -22.50 13.78 -6.80
N PHE A 142 -21.46 13.87 -5.98
CA PHE A 142 -21.46 14.69 -4.79
C PHE A 142 -21.69 16.16 -5.13
N VAL A 143 -21.03 16.68 -6.18
CA VAL A 143 -21.26 18.05 -6.69
C VAL A 143 -22.70 18.25 -7.15
N VAL A 144 -23.27 17.31 -7.92
CA VAL A 144 -24.66 17.39 -8.42
C VAL A 144 -25.67 17.36 -7.27
N VAL A 145 -25.53 16.40 -6.34
CA VAL A 145 -26.42 16.27 -5.18
C VAL A 145 -26.35 17.52 -4.30
N LEU A 146 -25.15 18.04 -4.07
CA LEU A 146 -24.97 19.26 -3.32
C LEU A 146 -25.63 20.46 -4.02
N PHE A 147 -25.45 20.61 -5.34
CA PHE A 147 -26.11 21.65 -6.11
C PHE A 147 -27.64 21.57 -6.00
N LEU A 148 -28.21 20.36 -6.12
CA LEU A 148 -29.65 20.16 -5.96
C LEU A 148 -30.12 20.58 -4.56
N LEU A 149 -29.44 20.13 -3.50
CA LEU A 149 -29.82 20.42 -2.12
C LEU A 149 -29.66 21.90 -1.72
N VAL A 150 -28.60 22.57 -2.19
CA VAL A 150 -28.27 23.93 -1.75
C VAL A 150 -28.95 25.00 -2.60
N TYR A 151 -29.17 24.73 -3.90
CA TYR A 151 -29.73 25.70 -4.83
C TYR A 151 -31.16 25.39 -5.23
N VAL A 152 -31.42 24.15 -5.66
CA VAL A 152 -32.69 23.78 -6.28
C VAL A 152 -33.79 23.56 -5.23
N VAL A 153 -33.51 22.76 -4.20
CA VAL A 153 -34.48 22.46 -3.12
C VAL A 153 -34.98 23.73 -2.40
N PRO A 154 -34.13 24.70 -2.00
CA PRO A 154 -34.60 25.90 -1.31
C PRO A 154 -35.48 26.80 -2.20
N ARG A 155 -35.13 26.95 -3.48
CA ARG A 155 -35.95 27.72 -4.43
C ARG A 155 -37.35 27.12 -4.58
N PHE A 156 -37.44 25.80 -4.65
CA PHE A 156 -38.73 25.12 -4.69
C PHE A 156 -39.50 25.23 -3.38
N ALA A 157 -38.82 25.15 -2.24
CA ALA A 157 -39.44 25.34 -0.93
C ALA A 157 -40.10 26.73 -0.82
N LEU A 158 -39.47 27.79 -1.35
CA LEU A 158 -40.04 29.14 -1.38
C LEU A 158 -41.30 29.25 -2.26
N VAL A 159 -41.32 28.56 -3.41
CA VAL A 159 -42.51 28.52 -4.29
C VAL A 159 -43.67 27.78 -3.61
N LEU A 160 -43.36 26.73 -2.85
CA LEU A 160 -44.34 25.89 -2.15
C LEU A 160 -44.86 26.49 -0.84
N ASP A 161 -44.18 27.49 -0.28
CA ASP A 161 -44.54 28.09 1.01
C ASP A 161 -45.93 28.76 0.98
N ASN A 162 -46.34 29.27 -0.18
CA ASN A 162 -47.66 29.89 -0.38
C ASN A 162 -48.80 28.86 -0.53
N ALA A 163 -48.47 27.56 -0.64
CA ALA A 163 -49.41 26.45 -0.86
C ALA A 163 -49.54 25.51 0.35
N ALA A 164 -48.93 25.90 1.48
CA ALA A 164 -48.48 25.00 2.53
C ALA A 164 -49.57 24.35 3.41
N GLN A 165 -50.87 24.64 3.22
CA GLN A 165 -51.89 24.16 4.16
C GLN A 165 -52.25 22.67 3.98
N ASP A 166 -52.05 22.06 2.80
CA ASP A 166 -52.51 20.68 2.51
C ASP A 166 -51.43 19.67 2.06
N ILE A 167 -50.14 19.98 2.21
CA ILE A 167 -49.07 19.13 1.63
C ILE A 167 -48.72 17.94 2.55
N ALA A 168 -48.40 16.77 1.96
CA ALA A 168 -48.00 15.53 2.62
C ALA A 168 -46.78 15.66 3.57
N PRO A 169 -46.67 14.81 4.62
CA PRO A 169 -45.63 14.92 5.66
C PRO A 169 -44.19 14.77 5.14
N LEU A 170 -43.96 13.94 4.12
CA LEU A 170 -42.64 13.76 3.49
C LEU A 170 -42.15 15.04 2.79
N SER A 171 -43.08 15.79 2.19
CA SER A 171 -42.79 17.06 1.54
C SER A 171 -42.56 18.19 2.54
N ARG A 172 -43.23 18.16 3.71
CA ARG A 172 -42.93 19.10 4.81
C ARG A 172 -41.52 18.92 5.35
N ALA A 173 -41.07 17.67 5.52
CA ALA A 173 -39.69 17.39 5.94
C ALA A 173 -38.66 17.99 4.96
N LEU A 174 -38.93 17.90 3.65
CA LEU A 174 -38.08 18.51 2.62
C LEU A 174 -38.09 20.04 2.67
N ILE A 175 -39.25 20.66 2.88
CA ILE A 175 -39.38 22.13 3.01
C ILE A 175 -38.62 22.61 4.26
N HIS A 176 -38.73 21.91 5.39
CA HIS A 176 -37.96 22.22 6.59
C HIS A 176 -36.45 22.07 6.37
N LEU A 177 -36.02 21.00 5.68
CA LEU A 177 -34.62 20.77 5.34
C LEU A 177 -34.10 21.83 4.34
N GLY A 178 -34.93 22.23 3.37
CA GLY A 178 -34.63 23.29 2.41
C GLY A 178 -34.52 24.68 3.06
N LYS A 179 -35.41 25.01 4.00
CA LYS A 179 -35.35 26.27 4.79
C LYS A 179 -34.13 26.31 5.71
N ALA A 180 -33.84 25.21 6.40
CA ALA A 180 -32.63 25.08 7.23
C ALA A 180 -31.34 25.18 6.40
N MET A 181 -31.34 24.65 5.17
CA MET A 181 -30.20 24.80 4.25
C MET A 181 -30.09 26.22 3.67
N HIS A 182 -31.22 26.93 3.49
CA HIS A 182 -31.25 28.30 2.98
C HIS A 182 -30.60 29.31 3.94
N GLU A 183 -30.92 29.23 5.24
CA GLU A 183 -30.31 30.11 6.26
C GLU A 183 -28.80 29.85 6.45
N VAL A 184 -28.30 28.68 6.03
CA VAL A 184 -26.93 28.22 6.23
C VAL A 184 -26.14 28.14 4.89
N GLN A 185 -26.66 28.74 3.80
CA GLN A 185 -26.05 28.66 2.46
C GLN A 185 -24.58 29.10 2.41
N LEU A 186 -24.25 30.24 3.03
CA LEU A 186 -22.88 30.76 3.03
C LEU A 186 -21.89 29.89 3.84
N PRO A 187 -22.19 29.49 5.10
CA PRO A 187 -21.31 28.60 5.86
C PRO A 187 -21.21 27.16 5.29
N ILE A 188 -22.20 26.63 4.56
CA ILE A 188 -22.09 25.31 3.91
C ILE A 188 -21.04 25.32 2.80
N TRP A 189 -21.04 26.34 1.92
CA TRP A 189 -20.01 26.47 0.89
C TRP A 189 -18.62 26.69 1.48
N LEU A 190 -18.53 27.48 2.55
CA LEU A 190 -17.27 27.76 3.26
C LEU A 190 -16.74 26.52 3.99
N THR A 191 -17.60 25.72 4.62
CA THR A 191 -17.22 24.46 5.28
C THR A 191 -16.84 23.38 4.28
N LEU A 192 -17.49 23.32 3.12
CA LEU A 192 -17.10 22.41 2.04
C LEU A 192 -15.75 22.80 1.45
N ALA A 193 -15.54 24.08 1.12
CA ALA A 193 -14.26 24.57 0.63
C ALA A 193 -13.15 24.32 1.66
N ALA A 194 -13.43 24.52 2.95
CA ALA A 194 -12.51 24.21 4.03
C ALA A 194 -12.24 22.70 4.18
N ALA A 195 -13.24 21.84 4.00
CA ALA A 195 -13.08 20.39 4.06
C ALA A 195 -12.24 19.86 2.88
N VAL A 196 -12.46 20.37 1.67
CA VAL A 196 -11.65 20.03 0.49
C VAL A 196 -10.22 20.55 0.65
N ALA A 197 -10.04 21.78 1.12
CA ALA A 197 -8.72 22.35 1.40
C ALA A 197 -7.99 21.58 2.51
N ALA A 198 -8.70 21.18 3.58
CA ALA A 198 -8.14 20.39 4.67
C ALA A 198 -7.77 18.98 4.21
N LEU A 199 -8.58 18.34 3.36
CA LEU A 199 -8.27 17.04 2.76
C LEU A 199 -7.05 17.13 1.84
N ALA A 200 -7.01 18.14 0.96
CA ALA A 200 -5.87 18.39 0.07
C ALA A 200 -4.59 18.67 0.87
N TRP A 201 -4.68 19.49 1.93
CA TRP A 201 -3.57 19.78 2.82
C TRP A 201 -3.13 18.54 3.61
N MET A 202 -4.06 17.73 4.10
CA MET A 202 -3.76 16.46 4.80
C MET A 202 -3.05 15.48 3.87
N LEU A 203 -3.57 15.28 2.65
CA LEU A 203 -2.95 14.41 1.65
C LEU A 203 -1.57 14.91 1.25
N TRP A 204 -1.41 16.22 1.05
CA TRP A 204 -0.11 16.83 0.74
C TRP A 204 0.88 16.68 1.90
N ARG A 205 0.44 16.86 3.15
CA ARG A 205 1.27 16.70 4.35
C ARG A 205 1.70 15.24 4.54
N GLN A 206 0.78 14.29 4.37
CA GLN A 206 1.12 12.87 4.49
C GLN A 206 2.02 12.39 3.33
N ALA A 207 1.86 12.96 2.12
CA ALA A 207 2.75 12.71 0.99
C ALA A 207 4.17 13.20 1.26
N ARG A 208 4.30 14.40 1.83
CA ARG A 208 5.60 14.94 2.25
C ARG A 208 6.24 14.18 3.40
N ALA A 209 5.44 13.61 4.31
CA ALA A 209 5.94 12.92 5.50
C ALA A 209 6.35 11.45 5.24
N GLY A 210 6.16 10.91 4.03
CA GLY A 210 6.43 9.49 3.72
C GLY A 210 5.49 8.50 4.44
N GLN A 211 4.60 8.99 5.31
CA GLN A 211 3.69 8.19 6.12
C GLN A 211 2.40 7.81 5.38
N LEU A 212 2.17 8.36 4.19
CA LEU A 212 1.00 8.03 3.36
C LEU A 212 0.85 6.53 3.15
N ALA A 213 1.95 5.82 2.83
CA ALA A 213 1.89 4.39 2.55
C ALA A 213 1.45 3.58 3.78
N GLY A 214 2.01 3.89 4.95
CA GLY A 214 1.64 3.25 6.22
C GLY A 214 0.23 3.59 6.68
N TRP A 215 -0.19 4.85 6.53
CA TRP A 215 -1.55 5.28 6.87
C TRP A 215 -2.59 4.66 5.94
N VAL A 216 -2.35 4.68 4.63
CA VAL A 216 -3.22 4.03 3.64
C VAL A 216 -3.32 2.54 3.94
N LEU A 217 -2.20 1.84 4.21
CA LEU A 217 -2.24 0.42 4.57
C LEU A 217 -3.08 0.17 5.83
N GLN A 218 -2.92 1.00 6.86
CA GLN A 218 -3.71 0.90 8.09
C GLN A 218 -5.21 1.15 7.86
N GLN A 219 -5.59 2.15 7.05
CA GLN A 219 -7.00 2.39 6.70
C GLN A 219 -7.57 1.27 5.82
N THR A 220 -6.76 0.75 4.91
CA THR A 220 -7.12 -0.35 4.01
C THR A 220 -7.42 -1.63 4.78
N VAL A 221 -6.61 -1.97 5.80
CA VAL A 221 -6.81 -3.16 6.64
C VAL A 221 -8.04 -3.06 7.55
N ARG A 222 -8.49 -1.83 7.85
CA ARG A 222 -9.73 -1.62 8.62
C ARG A 222 -10.99 -1.96 7.81
N LEU A 223 -10.94 -1.88 6.49
CA LEU A 223 -12.06 -2.25 5.63
C LEU A 223 -12.20 -3.79 5.56
N PRO A 224 -13.31 -4.37 6.06
CA PRO A 224 -13.46 -5.83 6.19
C PRO A 224 -13.39 -6.54 4.82
N TRP A 225 -13.87 -5.89 3.76
CA TRP A 225 -13.83 -6.37 2.38
C TRP A 225 -12.42 -6.35 1.76
N MET A 226 -11.49 -5.53 2.27
CA MET A 226 -10.12 -5.43 1.77
C MET A 226 -9.13 -6.37 2.48
N ARG A 227 -9.46 -6.84 3.68
CA ARG A 227 -8.65 -7.80 4.46
C ARG A 227 -8.16 -9.03 3.69
N PRO A 228 -9.01 -9.78 2.95
CA PRO A 228 -8.54 -10.96 2.21
C PRO A 228 -7.52 -10.62 1.12
N TYR A 229 -7.63 -9.43 0.50
CA TYR A 229 -6.67 -8.98 -0.51
C TYR A 229 -5.34 -8.57 0.11
N VAL A 230 -5.35 -7.79 1.20
CA VAL A 230 -4.10 -7.43 1.89
C VAL A 230 -3.37 -8.69 2.39
N ARG A 231 -4.13 -9.65 2.90
CA ARG A 231 -3.62 -10.95 3.32
C ARG A 231 -3.00 -11.73 2.16
N SER A 232 -3.72 -11.88 1.05
CA SER A 232 -3.22 -12.59 -0.14
C SER A 232 -1.99 -11.91 -0.75
N PHE A 233 -1.92 -10.58 -0.72
CA PHE A 233 -0.73 -9.83 -1.12
C PHE A 233 0.45 -10.11 -0.20
N GLY A 234 0.28 -10.04 1.12
CA GLY A 234 1.35 -10.35 2.06
C GLY A 234 1.87 -11.79 1.93
N LEU A 235 0.97 -12.75 1.70
CA LEU A 235 1.35 -14.15 1.46
C LEU A 235 2.09 -14.35 0.13
N SER A 236 1.65 -13.70 -0.95
CA SER A 236 2.39 -13.70 -2.23
C SER A 236 3.80 -13.17 -2.05
N GLN A 237 3.95 -12.06 -1.32
CA GLN A 237 5.25 -11.42 -1.10
C GLN A 237 6.17 -12.23 -0.20
N LEU A 238 5.61 -12.87 0.84
CA LEU A 238 6.34 -13.84 1.66
C LEU A 238 6.85 -15.00 0.81
N ALA A 239 5.97 -15.60 -0.01
CA ALA A 239 6.31 -16.76 -0.82
C ALA A 239 7.39 -16.41 -1.86
N ARG A 240 7.23 -15.29 -2.58
CA ARG A 240 8.16 -14.87 -3.63
C ARG A 240 9.52 -14.44 -3.08
N SER A 241 9.52 -13.66 -2.00
CA SER A 241 10.77 -13.25 -1.35
C SER A 241 11.47 -14.44 -0.69
N GLY A 242 10.70 -15.34 -0.05
CA GLY A 242 11.20 -16.60 0.47
C GLY A 242 11.82 -17.49 -0.61
N ALA A 243 11.13 -17.65 -1.75
CA ALA A 243 11.64 -18.39 -2.91
C ALA A 243 12.96 -17.83 -3.43
N MET A 244 13.09 -16.50 -3.49
CA MET A 244 14.31 -15.83 -3.92
C MET A 244 15.47 -16.11 -2.95
N LEU A 245 15.24 -15.96 -1.65
CA LEU A 245 16.24 -16.23 -0.62
C LEU A 245 16.67 -17.70 -0.57
N ILE A 246 15.72 -18.63 -0.69
CA ILE A 246 16.00 -20.08 -0.69
C ILE A 246 16.83 -20.47 -1.92
N ARG A 247 16.53 -19.88 -3.07
CA ARG A 247 17.31 -20.09 -4.30
C ARG A 247 18.74 -19.54 -4.17
N SER A 248 18.90 -18.43 -3.46
CA SER A 248 20.20 -17.88 -3.05
C SER A 248 20.80 -18.62 -1.84
N GLY A 249 20.45 -19.89 -1.59
CA GLY A 249 21.10 -20.74 -0.59
C GLY A 249 20.76 -20.44 0.88
N VAL A 250 19.84 -19.53 1.17
CA VAL A 250 19.40 -19.28 2.55
C VAL A 250 18.48 -20.42 3.01
N PRO A 251 18.72 -21.04 4.19
CA PRO A 251 17.84 -22.07 4.72
C PRO A 251 16.38 -21.59 4.84
N ALA A 252 15.42 -22.45 4.49
CA ALA A 252 14.00 -22.09 4.34
C ALA A 252 13.40 -21.37 5.56
N LEU A 253 13.64 -21.87 6.77
CA LEU A 253 13.15 -21.25 8.01
C LEU A 253 13.70 -19.84 8.20
N LYS A 254 14.99 -19.64 7.93
CA LYS A 254 15.65 -18.34 8.04
C LYS A 254 15.16 -17.38 6.96
N ALA A 255 14.98 -17.87 5.73
CA ALA A 255 14.46 -17.08 4.62
C ALA A 255 13.05 -16.54 4.93
N LEU A 256 12.14 -17.41 5.37
CA LEU A 256 10.77 -16.99 5.71
C LEU A 256 10.74 -16.06 6.94
N ALA A 257 11.60 -16.29 7.94
CA ALA A 257 11.73 -15.39 9.10
C ALA A 257 12.21 -13.99 8.69
N MET A 258 13.15 -13.89 7.76
CA MET A 258 13.63 -12.60 7.22
C MET A 258 12.54 -11.83 6.47
N CYS A 259 11.53 -12.53 5.94
CA CYS A 259 10.41 -11.95 5.21
C CYS A 259 9.16 -11.72 6.07
N ARG A 260 9.24 -11.91 7.39
CA ARG A 260 8.12 -11.77 8.34
C ARG A 260 7.36 -10.45 8.21
N GLU A 261 8.09 -9.35 8.02
CA GLU A 261 7.51 -8.00 7.94
C GLU A 261 6.69 -7.77 6.66
N LEU A 262 6.82 -8.64 5.64
CA LEU A 262 6.05 -8.56 4.40
C LEU A 262 4.62 -9.08 4.57
N VAL A 263 4.37 -9.89 5.60
CA VAL A 263 3.06 -10.46 5.88
C VAL A 263 2.20 -9.43 6.62
N ALA A 264 0.88 -9.49 6.38
CA ALA A 264 -0.09 -8.69 7.11
C ALA A 264 0.13 -8.80 8.64
N PRO A 265 0.06 -7.69 9.40
CA PRO A 265 0.32 -7.71 10.84
C PRO A 265 -0.48 -8.76 11.63
N SER A 266 -1.70 -9.07 11.17
CA SER A 266 -2.57 -10.10 11.75
C SER A 266 -2.06 -11.54 11.59
N ASP A 267 -1.26 -11.80 10.56
CA ASP A 267 -0.75 -13.14 10.23
C ASP A 267 0.72 -13.33 10.66
N GLN A 268 1.45 -12.28 11.03
CA GLN A 268 2.80 -12.36 11.61
C GLN A 268 2.90 -13.35 12.79
N PRO A 269 2.05 -13.31 13.83
CA PRO A 269 2.14 -14.28 14.93
C PRO A 269 1.81 -15.71 14.50
N ARG A 270 1.06 -15.89 13.40
CA ARG A 270 0.76 -17.22 12.85
C ARG A 270 1.97 -17.77 12.11
N LEU A 271 2.70 -16.90 11.39
CA LEU A 271 3.97 -17.26 10.76
C LEU A 271 5.01 -17.62 11.82
N ASP A 272 5.12 -16.83 12.89
CA ASP A 272 6.07 -17.09 13.98
C ASP A 272 5.83 -18.48 14.61
N ARG A 273 4.56 -18.85 14.86
CA ARG A 273 4.20 -20.18 15.36
C ARG A 273 4.50 -21.29 14.37
N ALA A 274 4.22 -21.09 13.08
CA ALA A 274 4.50 -22.07 12.04
C ALA A 274 6.01 -22.35 11.92
N LEU A 275 6.83 -21.29 11.95
CA LEU A 275 8.28 -21.42 11.89
C LEU A 275 8.85 -22.10 13.15
N ALA A 276 8.28 -21.84 14.33
CA ALA A 276 8.67 -22.52 15.56
C ALA A 276 8.32 -24.02 15.52
N ALA A 277 7.11 -24.38 15.07
CA ALA A 277 6.70 -25.78 14.92
C ALA A 277 7.56 -26.54 13.90
N ALA A 278 7.95 -25.86 12.82
CA ALA A 278 8.83 -26.42 11.82
C ALA A 278 10.27 -26.60 12.34
N SER A 279 10.75 -25.69 13.19
CA SER A 279 12.05 -25.85 13.85
C SER A 279 12.12 -27.02 14.83
N THR A 280 10.98 -27.47 15.36
CA THR A 280 10.89 -28.65 16.24
C THR A 280 10.67 -29.96 15.47
N GLY A 281 10.73 -29.93 14.14
CA GLY A 281 10.70 -31.14 13.29
C GLY A 281 9.38 -31.41 12.58
N THR A 282 8.37 -30.55 12.72
CA THR A 282 7.14 -30.64 11.92
C THR A 282 7.47 -30.23 10.47
N PRO A 283 6.94 -30.90 9.43
CA PRO A 283 7.14 -30.44 8.05
C PRO A 283 6.70 -28.97 7.89
N LEU A 284 7.47 -28.17 7.17
CA LEU A 284 7.21 -26.75 6.97
C LEU A 284 5.87 -26.53 6.25
N ALA A 285 5.59 -27.33 5.22
CA ALA A 285 4.32 -27.28 4.51
C ALA A 285 3.13 -27.49 5.46
N GLN A 286 3.24 -28.49 6.34
CA GLN A 286 2.22 -28.82 7.35
C GLN A 286 2.05 -27.66 8.34
N SER A 287 3.16 -27.14 8.88
CA SER A 287 3.15 -26.06 9.87
C SER A 287 2.49 -24.77 9.34
N LEU A 288 2.76 -24.42 8.09
CA LEU A 288 2.15 -23.26 7.43
C LEU A 288 0.66 -23.49 7.13
N HIS A 289 0.25 -24.72 6.80
CA HIS A 289 -1.15 -25.08 6.59
C HIS A 289 -1.95 -25.05 7.89
N ASP A 290 -1.42 -25.63 8.97
CA ASP A 290 -2.06 -25.65 10.29
C ASP A 290 -2.19 -24.23 10.88
N ALA A 291 -1.20 -23.37 10.60
CA ALA A 291 -1.29 -21.94 10.90
C ALA A 291 -2.30 -21.20 10.00
N GLY A 292 -2.88 -21.84 8.99
CA GLY A 292 -3.85 -21.31 8.04
C GLY A 292 -3.27 -20.32 7.04
N LEU A 293 -1.94 -20.34 6.81
CA LEU A 293 -1.24 -19.47 5.85
C LEU A 293 -1.20 -20.06 4.44
N LEU A 294 -1.49 -21.36 4.30
CA LEU A 294 -1.60 -22.06 3.01
C LEU A 294 -3.00 -22.65 2.84
N ASP A 295 -3.54 -22.55 1.63
CA ASP A 295 -4.70 -23.35 1.25
C ASP A 295 -4.31 -24.81 0.98
N THR A 296 -5.31 -25.67 0.81
CA THR A 296 -5.09 -27.12 0.62
C THR A 296 -4.27 -27.42 -0.63
N LEU A 297 -4.37 -26.59 -1.68
CA LEU A 297 -3.62 -26.77 -2.91
C LEU A 297 -2.15 -26.40 -2.72
N ALA A 298 -1.87 -25.22 -2.16
CA ALA A 298 -0.53 -24.76 -1.86
C ALA A 298 0.19 -25.69 -0.88
N TRP A 299 -0.52 -26.19 0.14
CA TRP A 299 0.01 -27.19 1.06
C TRP A 299 0.50 -28.45 0.33
N ARG A 300 -0.30 -29.03 -0.57
CA ARG A 300 0.09 -30.23 -1.32
C ARG A 300 1.31 -30.00 -2.20
N VAL A 301 1.35 -28.86 -2.89
CA VAL A 301 2.48 -28.49 -3.75
C VAL A 301 3.76 -28.28 -2.93
N LEU A 302 3.67 -27.58 -1.79
CA LEU A 302 4.83 -27.38 -0.92
C LEU A 302 5.30 -28.67 -0.27
N ARG A 303 4.41 -29.57 0.13
CA ARG A 303 4.79 -30.83 0.79
C ARG A 303 5.64 -31.70 -0.13
N VAL A 304 5.22 -31.88 -1.39
CA VAL A 304 6.02 -32.60 -2.39
C VAL A 304 7.35 -31.90 -2.63
N ALA A 305 7.35 -30.57 -2.72
CA ALA A 305 8.55 -29.80 -2.96
C ALA A 305 9.54 -29.80 -1.78
N GLU A 306 9.04 -29.94 -0.56
CA GLU A 306 9.84 -30.12 0.65
C GLU A 306 10.61 -31.46 0.60
N GLU A 307 9.95 -32.53 0.17
CA GLU A 307 10.56 -33.86 -0.02
C GLU A 307 11.57 -33.89 -1.18
N THR A 308 11.29 -33.18 -2.27
CA THR A 308 12.17 -33.14 -3.45
C THR A 308 13.24 -32.05 -3.39
N GLY A 309 13.30 -31.26 -2.31
CA GLY A 309 14.24 -30.14 -2.16
C GLY A 309 14.00 -28.96 -3.11
N GLN A 310 12.81 -28.86 -3.73
CA GLN A 310 12.46 -27.82 -4.72
C GLN A 310 11.54 -26.73 -4.13
N LEU A 311 11.72 -26.40 -2.85
CA LEU A 311 10.83 -25.49 -2.13
C LEU A 311 10.76 -24.09 -2.77
N HIS A 312 11.86 -23.58 -3.33
CA HIS A 312 11.89 -22.29 -4.02
C HIS A 312 10.93 -22.25 -5.23
N ALA A 313 10.89 -23.31 -6.04
CA ALA A 313 10.02 -23.38 -7.22
C ALA A 313 8.55 -23.51 -6.81
N ALA A 314 8.26 -24.22 -5.73
CA ALA A 314 6.90 -24.34 -5.20
C ALA A 314 6.38 -23.03 -4.61
N LEU A 315 7.22 -22.31 -3.86
CA LEU A 315 6.88 -20.99 -3.33
C LEU A 315 6.61 -19.95 -4.43
N ASP A 316 7.39 -19.97 -5.52
CA ASP A 316 7.11 -19.13 -6.70
C ASP A 316 5.71 -19.41 -7.28
N ARG A 317 5.35 -20.68 -7.44
CA ARG A 317 4.02 -21.07 -7.94
C ARG A 317 2.91 -20.62 -6.99
N VAL A 318 3.12 -20.74 -5.68
CA VAL A 318 2.17 -20.25 -4.67
C VAL A 318 1.99 -18.73 -4.76
N ALA A 319 3.09 -17.99 -4.94
CA ALA A 319 3.02 -16.55 -5.16
C ALA A 319 2.23 -16.21 -6.44
N ASP A 320 2.46 -16.91 -7.55
CA ASP A 320 1.73 -16.69 -8.81
C ASP A 320 0.23 -16.98 -8.67
N VAL A 321 -0.15 -18.01 -7.90
CA VAL A 321 -1.57 -18.30 -7.60
C VAL A 321 -2.20 -17.14 -6.82
N HIS A 322 -1.54 -16.65 -5.77
CA HIS A 322 -2.04 -15.52 -4.98
C HIS A 322 -2.13 -14.23 -5.80
N ASP A 323 -1.17 -13.94 -6.66
CA ASP A 323 -1.21 -12.78 -7.55
C ASP A 323 -2.37 -12.86 -8.54
N ALA A 324 -2.60 -14.03 -9.13
CA ALA A 324 -3.74 -14.24 -10.02
C ALA A 324 -5.08 -14.12 -9.30
N LEU A 325 -5.17 -14.47 -8.02
CA LEU A 325 -6.37 -14.27 -7.20
C LEU A 325 -6.60 -12.79 -6.90
N LEU A 326 -5.53 -12.04 -6.59
CA LEU A 326 -5.59 -10.59 -6.39
C LEU A 326 -6.08 -9.90 -7.66
N GLU A 327 -5.46 -10.17 -8.80
CA GLU A 327 -5.82 -9.56 -10.09
C GLU A 327 -7.28 -9.80 -10.46
N ARG A 328 -7.72 -11.07 -10.42
CA ARG A 328 -9.13 -11.44 -10.68
C ARG A 328 -10.10 -10.83 -9.67
N GLY A 329 -9.65 -10.59 -8.45
CA GLY A 329 -10.44 -9.93 -7.42
C GLY A 329 -10.61 -8.45 -7.67
N LEU A 330 -9.55 -7.75 -8.06
CA LEU A 330 -9.57 -6.34 -8.42
C LEU A 330 -10.47 -6.07 -9.64
N GLU A 331 -10.39 -6.90 -10.67
CA GLU A 331 -11.29 -6.82 -11.82
C GLU A 331 -12.77 -6.98 -11.41
N ARG A 332 -13.06 -7.96 -10.55
CA ARG A 332 -14.42 -8.18 -10.03
C ARG A 332 -14.92 -7.01 -9.20
N LEU A 333 -14.09 -6.46 -8.32
CA LEU A 333 -14.44 -5.27 -7.54
C LEU A 333 -14.75 -4.09 -8.45
N GLY A 334 -13.91 -3.83 -9.45
CA GLY A 334 -14.15 -2.76 -10.44
C GLY A 334 -15.50 -2.91 -11.14
N ARG A 335 -15.83 -4.11 -11.62
CA ARG A 335 -17.10 -4.40 -12.31
C ARG A 335 -18.34 -4.30 -11.41
N LEU A 336 -18.22 -4.55 -10.11
CA LEU A 336 -19.34 -4.44 -9.17
C LEU A 336 -19.56 -3.02 -8.67
N ILE A 337 -18.50 -2.22 -8.56
CA ILE A 337 -18.58 -0.85 -8.07
C ILE A 337 -19.42 0.03 -9.02
N GLU A 338 -19.25 -0.13 -10.33
CA GLU A 338 -19.99 0.67 -11.33
C GLU A 338 -21.53 0.57 -11.20
N PRO A 339 -22.16 -0.62 -11.26
CA PRO A 339 -23.62 -0.72 -11.13
C PRO A 339 -24.13 -0.28 -9.75
N ILE A 340 -23.38 -0.53 -8.68
CA ILE A 340 -23.76 -0.07 -7.34
C ILE A 340 -23.76 1.46 -7.29
N LEU A 341 -22.74 2.12 -7.85
CA LEU A 341 -22.68 3.57 -7.93
C LEU A 341 -23.82 4.12 -8.78
N MET A 342 -24.04 3.57 -9.97
CA MET A 342 -25.14 4.01 -10.86
C MET A 342 -26.51 3.87 -10.21
N LEU A 343 -26.77 2.76 -9.51
CA LEU A 343 -28.00 2.56 -8.76
C LEU A 343 -28.13 3.59 -7.63
N THR A 344 -27.06 3.82 -6.87
CA THR A 344 -27.04 4.79 -5.77
C THR A 344 -27.33 6.20 -6.28
N ILE A 345 -26.69 6.60 -7.39
CA ILE A 345 -26.93 7.91 -8.03
C ILE A 345 -28.38 8.03 -8.46
N GLY A 346 -28.90 7.01 -9.15
CA GLY A 346 -30.29 6.99 -9.61
C GLY A 346 -31.29 7.11 -8.46
N VAL A 347 -31.07 6.38 -7.37
CA VAL A 347 -31.93 6.43 -6.18
C VAL A 347 -31.85 7.80 -5.50
N VAL A 348 -30.65 8.36 -5.33
CA VAL A 348 -30.46 9.65 -4.65
C VAL A 348 -31.03 10.81 -5.50
N VAL A 349 -30.64 10.91 -6.77
CA VAL A 349 -31.08 11.99 -7.66
C VAL A 349 -32.56 11.83 -7.99
N GLY A 350 -33.00 10.62 -8.34
CA GLY A 350 -34.41 10.32 -8.60
C GLY A 350 -35.29 10.58 -7.39
N GLY A 351 -34.82 10.20 -6.19
CA GLY A 351 -35.51 10.48 -4.94
C GLY A 351 -35.71 11.98 -4.71
N ILE A 352 -34.67 12.80 -4.93
CA ILE A 352 -34.77 14.27 -4.85
C ILE A 352 -35.80 14.79 -5.85
N VAL A 353 -35.71 14.39 -7.12
CA VAL A 353 -36.63 14.85 -8.17
C VAL A 353 -38.08 14.49 -7.83
N VAL A 354 -38.37 13.24 -7.46
CA VAL A 354 -39.72 12.81 -7.08
C VAL A 354 -40.26 13.65 -5.91
N LEU A 355 -39.44 13.86 -4.88
CA LEU A 355 -39.82 14.68 -3.72
C LEU A 355 -40.22 16.11 -4.10
N MET A 356 -39.61 16.65 -5.16
CA MET A 356 -39.89 17.98 -5.68
C MET A 356 -41.14 18.04 -6.56
N TYR A 357 -41.46 16.96 -7.29
CA TYR A 357 -42.63 16.91 -8.17
C TYR A 357 -43.93 16.55 -7.46
N VAL A 358 -43.90 15.72 -6.41
CA VAL A 358 -45.10 15.30 -5.66
C VAL A 358 -45.95 16.49 -5.18
N PRO A 359 -45.38 17.56 -4.57
CA PRO A 359 -46.16 18.71 -4.13
C PRO A 359 -46.86 19.46 -5.28
N ILE A 360 -46.22 19.54 -6.45
CA ILE A 360 -46.78 20.20 -7.63
C ILE A 360 -48.04 19.49 -8.10
N PHE A 361 -48.01 18.15 -8.17
CA PHE A 361 -49.18 17.36 -8.53
C PHE A 361 -50.30 17.49 -7.51
N GLN A 362 -49.97 17.54 -6.21
CA GLN A 362 -50.96 17.74 -5.15
C GLN A 362 -51.65 19.10 -5.29
N MET A 363 -50.90 20.18 -5.52
CA MET A 363 -51.47 21.51 -5.79
C MET A 363 -52.35 21.54 -7.04
N ALA A 364 -51.93 20.88 -8.13
CA ALA A 364 -52.75 20.81 -9.35
C ALA A 364 -54.08 20.05 -9.12
N SER A 365 -54.09 19.06 -8.22
CA SER A 365 -55.28 18.28 -7.89
C SER A 365 -56.24 18.96 -6.93
N SER A 366 -55.77 19.92 -6.12
CA SER A 366 -56.61 20.68 -5.16
C SER A 366 -57.34 21.87 -5.78
N ILE A 367 -57.04 22.25 -7.02
CA ILE A 367 -57.75 23.30 -7.78
C ILE A 367 -59.00 22.73 -8.46
N ARG A 368 -59.81 21.94 -7.75
CA ARG A 368 -61.07 21.40 -8.27
C ARG A 368 -62.28 21.98 -7.55
#